data_AF-A0A843EWM3-F1
#
_entry.id   AF-A0A843EWM3-F1
#
_cell.length_a   1.000
_cell.length_b   1.000
_cell.length_c   1.000
_cell.angle_alpha   90.00
_cell.angle_beta   90.00
_cell.angle_gamma   90.00
#
_symmetry.space_group_name_H-M   'P 1'
#
loop_
_entity.id
_entity.type
_entity.pdbx_description
1 polymer ?
#
loop_
_entity_poly.entity_id
_entity_poly.type
_entity_poly.pdbx_seq_one_letter_code
_entity_poly.pdbx_strand_id
1 'polypeptide(L)'
;MILKELLDHFSIDVTLPEYLLDQTFNVVFLDGDLSQKDNNYNIVVKTRQNVTHMMFIKPDEEFPIVIMSELPNGLMNGMKFSRNESEGIPISKL
;
A
#
# COMPACT_ATOMS: atom_id res chain seq x y z
N MET A 1 5.51 -10.45 -2.13
CA MET A 1 4.29 -10.41 -2.94
C MET A 1 4.39 -9.17 -3.80
N ILE A 2 4.16 -9.26 -5.10
CA ILE A 2 4.09 -8.07 -5.98
C ILE A 2 2.69 -7.43 -5.88
N LEU A 3 2.51 -6.15 -6.23
CA LEU A 3 1.19 -5.48 -6.12
C LEU A 3 0.11 -6.25 -6.86
N LYS A 4 0.44 -6.77 -8.05
CA LYS A 4 -0.50 -7.54 -8.86
C LYS A 4 -1.10 -8.72 -8.12
N GLU A 5 -0.28 -9.51 -7.42
CA GLU A 5 -0.73 -10.65 -6.63
C GLU A 5 -1.68 -10.22 -5.50
N LEU A 6 -1.45 -9.04 -4.91
CA LEU A 6 -2.29 -8.48 -3.88
C LEU A 6 -3.63 -7.98 -4.44
N LEU A 7 -3.63 -7.30 -5.59
CA LEU A 7 -4.85 -6.90 -6.28
C LEU A 7 -5.71 -8.12 -6.62
N ASP A 8 -5.09 -9.17 -7.17
CA ASP A 8 -5.75 -10.43 -7.51
C ASP A 8 -6.32 -11.12 -6.26
N HIS A 9 -5.55 -11.16 -5.16
CA HIS A 9 -5.98 -11.76 -3.90
C HIS A 9 -7.23 -11.10 -3.33
N PHE A 10 -7.31 -9.76 -3.37
CA PHE A 10 -8.46 -8.99 -2.88
C PHE A 10 -9.53 -8.75 -3.96
N SER A 11 -9.38 -9.30 -5.16
CA SER A 11 -10.27 -9.07 -6.31
C SER A 11 -10.49 -7.57 -6.62
N ILE A 12 -9.42 -6.78 -6.52
CA ILE A 12 -9.42 -5.33 -6.79
C ILE A 12 -9.17 -5.10 -8.28
N ASP A 13 -10.18 -4.62 -9.01
CA ASP A 13 -10.08 -4.28 -10.42
C ASP A 13 -9.81 -2.78 -10.61
N VAL A 14 -8.54 -2.41 -10.77
CA VAL A 14 -8.08 -1.03 -10.98
C VAL A 14 -7.01 -0.96 -12.07
N THR A 15 -7.00 0.14 -12.82
CA THR A 15 -5.92 0.42 -13.78
C THR A 15 -4.82 1.23 -13.08
N LEU A 16 -3.62 0.65 -13.03
CA LEU A 16 -2.41 1.29 -12.50
C LEU A 16 -1.27 1.21 -13.53
N PRO A 17 -0.29 2.13 -13.48
CA PRO A 17 0.95 2.01 -14.24
C PRO A 17 1.62 0.64 -14.06
N GLU A 18 2.11 0.05 -15.15
CA GLU A 18 2.67 -1.31 -15.17
C GLU A 18 3.81 -1.50 -14.17
N TYR A 19 4.72 -0.52 -14.06
CA TYR A 19 5.84 -0.59 -13.11
C TYR A 19 5.39 -0.68 -11.64
N LEU A 20 4.18 -0.22 -11.29
CA LEU A 20 3.63 -0.37 -9.93
C LEU A 20 3.13 -1.79 -9.68
N LEU A 21 2.62 -2.46 -10.71
CA LEU A 21 2.12 -3.83 -10.61
C LEU A 21 3.25 -4.80 -10.24
N ASP A 22 4.45 -4.53 -10.74
CA ASP A 22 5.67 -5.32 -10.51
C ASP A 22 6.46 -4.91 -9.26
N GLN A 23 6.07 -3.82 -8.57
CA GLN A 23 6.73 -3.43 -7.34
C GLN A 23 6.60 -4.53 -6.29
N THR A 24 7.73 -4.91 -5.69
CA THR A 24 7.75 -5.87 -4.60
C THR A 24 7.35 -5.16 -3.32
N PHE A 25 6.26 -5.62 -2.70
CA PHE A 25 5.85 -5.18 -1.38
C PHE A 25 6.31 -6.19 -0.34
N ASN A 26 6.64 -5.68 0.85
CA ASN A 26 7.13 -6.49 1.95
C ASN A 26 6.20 -7.69 2.21
N VAL A 27 6.79 -8.85 2.53
CA VAL A 27 6.19 -10.20 2.54
C VAL A 27 5.09 -10.39 3.62
N VAL A 28 4.61 -9.30 4.25
CA VAL A 28 3.82 -9.36 5.49
C VAL A 28 2.30 -9.19 5.28
N PHE A 29 1.81 -9.16 4.04
CA PHE A 29 0.37 -9.13 3.73
C PHE A 29 -0.20 -10.56 3.82
N LEU A 30 -0.63 -10.99 5.01
CA LEU A 30 -1.11 -12.37 5.23
C LEU A 30 -2.50 -12.49 5.87
N ASP A 31 -3.13 -11.40 6.31
CA ASP A 31 -4.58 -11.28 6.53
C ASP A 31 -4.83 -9.92 7.18
N GLY A 32 -5.83 -9.18 6.69
CA GLY A 32 -6.12 -7.83 7.13
C GLY A 32 -7.52 -7.37 6.73
N ASP A 33 -7.92 -6.22 7.24
CA ASP A 33 -9.21 -5.64 6.88
C ASP A 33 -9.07 -4.87 5.56
N LEU A 34 -9.93 -5.22 4.60
CA LEU A 34 -10.15 -4.44 3.39
C LEU A 34 -11.37 -3.55 3.61
N SER A 35 -11.20 -2.25 3.40
CA SER A 35 -12.30 -1.30 3.32
C SER A 35 -12.24 -0.56 1.99
N GLN A 36 -13.40 -0.36 1.38
CA GLN A 36 -13.55 0.39 0.14
C GLN A 36 -14.49 1.57 0.36
N LYS A 37 -14.11 2.73 -0.17
CA LYS A 37 -14.98 3.89 -0.28
C LYS A 37 -14.76 4.53 -1.63
N ASP A 38 -15.82 4.61 -2.42
CA ASP A 38 -15.76 5.06 -3.81
C ASP A 38 -14.76 4.21 -4.62
N ASN A 39 -13.81 4.83 -5.33
CA ASN A 39 -12.74 4.15 -6.08
C ASN A 39 -11.45 3.95 -5.26
N ASN A 40 -11.50 4.17 -3.93
CA ASN A 40 -10.34 4.07 -3.06
C ASN A 40 -10.40 2.82 -2.20
N TYR A 41 -9.29 2.11 -2.12
CA TYR A 41 -9.13 0.91 -1.31
C TYR A 41 -8.16 1.19 -0.17
N ASN A 42 -8.51 0.69 1.01
CA ASN A 42 -7.66 0.75 2.19
C ASN A 42 -7.53 -0.66 2.77
N ILE A 43 -6.29 -1.14 2.81
CA ILE A 43 -5.92 -2.47 3.25
C ILE A 43 -5.07 -2.31 4.51
N VAL A 44 -5.55 -2.83 5.64
CA VAL A 44 -4.89 -2.71 6.93
C VAL A 44 -4.47 -4.10 7.42
N VAL A 45 -3.18 -4.30 7.64
CA VAL A 45 -2.61 -5.58 8.11
C VAL A 45 -1.79 -5.35 9.37
N LYS A 46 -2.04 -6.14 10.41
CA LYS A 46 -1.22 -6.14 11.62
C LYS A 46 -0.25 -7.32 11.59
N THR A 47 1.04 -7.03 11.76
CA THR A 47 2.09 -8.05 11.73
C THR A 47 2.34 -8.65 13.11
N ARG A 48 3.07 -9.78 13.16
CA ARG A 48 3.51 -10.43 14.42
C ARG A 48 4.39 -9.54 15.31
N GLN A 49 4.95 -8.46 14.76
CA GLN A 49 5.80 -7.52 15.50
C GLN A 49 5.04 -6.30 16.03
N ASN A 50 3.70 -6.33 16.07
CA ASN A 50 2.85 -5.17 16.41
C ASN A 50 3.07 -3.95 15.50
N VAL A 51 3.49 -4.19 14.26
CA VAL A 51 3.52 -3.16 13.21
C VAL A 51 2.18 -3.20 12.48
N THR A 52 1.54 -2.06 12.29
CA THR A 52 0.31 -1.94 11.48
C THR A 52 0.68 -1.36 10.13
N HIS A 53 0.57 -2.15 9.06
CA HIS A 53 0.71 -1.66 7.70
C HIS A 53 -0.65 -1.22 7.16
N MET A 54 -0.68 -0.08 6.50
CA MET A 54 -1.85 0.47 5.82
C MET A 54 -1.44 0.77 4.38
N MET A 55 -2.09 0.11 3.43
CA MET A 55 -1.94 0.39 2.00
C MET A 55 -3.21 1.07 1.49
N PHE A 56 -3.02 2.22 0.85
CA PHE A 56 -4.07 3.00 0.21
C PHE A 56 -3.87 2.95 -1.30
N ILE A 57 -4.86 2.44 -2.01
CA ILE A 57 -4.90 2.39 -3.46
C ILE A 57 -5.94 3.41 -3.91
N LYS A 58 -5.47 4.45 -4.60
CA LYS A 58 -6.25 5.60 -5.00
C LYS A 58 -5.99 5.92 -6.47
N PRO A 59 -6.56 5.15 -7.40
CA PRO A 59 -6.17 5.17 -8.81
C PRO A 59 -6.19 6.56 -9.42
N ASP A 60 -7.12 7.41 -8.98
CA ASP A 60 -7.37 8.76 -9.52
C ASP A 60 -6.47 9.87 -8.95
N GLU A 61 -5.61 9.56 -7.96
CA GLU A 61 -4.71 10.55 -7.34
C GLU A 61 -3.32 10.62 -8.03
N GLU A 62 -2.57 11.71 -7.75
CA GLU A 62 -1.17 11.88 -8.18
C GLU A 62 -0.26 10.75 -7.64
N PHE A 63 -0.57 10.28 -6.43
CA PHE A 63 0.09 9.18 -5.75
C PHE A 63 -0.87 7.99 -5.62
N PRO A 64 -1.00 7.16 -6.66
CA PRO A 64 -2.03 6.12 -6.70
C PRO A 64 -1.82 5.01 -5.67
N ILE A 65 -0.60 4.86 -5.15
CA ILE A 65 -0.29 3.91 -4.08
C ILE A 65 0.42 4.66 -2.96
N VAL A 66 -0.13 4.55 -1.75
CA VAL A 66 0.50 5.03 -0.52
C VAL A 66 0.56 3.89 0.48
N ILE A 67 1.71 3.69 1.09
CA ILE A 67 1.91 2.70 2.14
C ILE A 67 2.41 3.42 3.36
N MET A 68 1.75 3.17 4.48
CA MET A 68 2.17 3.62 5.80
C MET A 68 2.35 2.41 6.71
N SER A 69 3.28 2.52 7.65
CA SER A 69 3.40 1.58 8.75
C SER A 69 3.48 2.34 10.07
N GLU A 70 2.66 1.92 11.01
CA GLU A 70 2.78 2.31 12.41
C GLU A 70 3.66 1.30 13.12
N LEU A 71 4.78 1.76 13.67
CA LEU A 71 5.71 0.96 14.46
C LEU A 71 5.20 0.79 15.90
N PRO A 72 5.69 -0.20 16.67
CA PRO A 72 5.21 -0.46 18.04
C PRO A 72 5.41 0.70 19.02
N ASN A 73 6.30 1.65 18.68
CA ASN A 73 6.57 2.86 19.44
C ASN A 73 5.66 4.04 19.03
N GLY A 74 4.67 3.82 18.15
CA GLY A 74 3.77 4.83 17.62
C GLY A 74 4.36 5.70 16.50
N LEU A 75 5.62 5.46 16.10
CA LEU A 75 6.21 6.18 14.97
C LEU A 75 5.63 5.71 13.65
N MET A 76 5.48 6.66 12.73
CA MET A 76 4.92 6.42 11.40
C MET A 76 6.02 6.51 10.35
N ASN A 77 6.11 5.49 9.50
CA ASN A 77 6.93 5.52 8.29
C ASN A 77 6.08 5.12 7.08
N GLY A 78 6.61 5.32 5.88
CA GLY A 78 5.89 4.94 4.67
C GLY A 78 6.59 5.31 3.39
N MET A 79 5.92 5.01 2.27
CA MET A 79 6.28 5.46 0.94
C MET A 79 5.02 5.79 0.15
N LYS A 80 5.10 6.79 -0.71
CA LYS A 80 4.10 7.06 -1.75
C LYS A 80 4.73 6.88 -3.13
N PHE A 81 3.98 6.30 -4.03
CA PHE A 81 4.41 6.07 -5.41
C PHE A 81 3.58 6.96 -6.31
N SER A 82 4.25 7.76 -7.15
CA SER A 82 3.57 8.63 -8.11
C SER A 82 3.02 7.81 -9.28
N ARG A 83 2.31 8.44 -10.22
CA ARG A 83 1.93 7.82 -11.50
C ARG A 83 3.07 7.71 -12.51
N ASN A 84 4.12 8.51 -12.32
CA ASN A 84 5.31 8.50 -13.16
C ASN A 84 6.34 7.56 -12.56
N GLU A 85 7.08 6.87 -13.42
CA GLU A 85 8.18 6.00 -13.01
C GLU A 85 9.26 6.84 -12.31
N SER A 86 9.27 6.75 -10.98
CA SER A 86 10.20 7.42 -10.10
C SER A 86 10.42 6.53 -8.89
N GLU A 87 11.57 6.68 -8.21
CA GLU A 87 11.74 6.07 -6.89
C GLU A 87 10.60 6.51 -5.95
N GLY A 88 10.16 5.60 -5.08
CA GLY A 88 9.12 5.88 -4.11
C GLY A 88 9.53 7.04 -3.20
N ILE A 89 8.61 7.95 -2.92
CA ILE A 89 8.88 9.11 -2.07
C ILE A 89 8.65 8.68 -0.61
N PRO A 90 9.67 8.71 0.26
CA PRO A 90 9.53 8.30 1.65
C PRO A 90 8.60 9.26 2.41
N ILE A 91 7.78 8.70 3.28
CA ILE A 91 6.97 9.41 4.25
C ILE A 91 7.61 9.16 5.61
N SER A 92 8.35 10.14 6.09
CA SER A 92 8.87 10.15 7.46
C SER A 92 8.16 11.28 8.20
N LYS A 93 7.26 10.94 9.13
CA LYS A 93 6.76 11.92 10.10
C LYS A 93 7.36 11.56 11.47
N LEU A 94 8.13 12.51 11.99
CA LEU A 94 8.76 12.51 13.31
C LEU A 94 7.76 12.20 14.43
#